data_AF-A0A843D8F6-F1
#
_entry.id   AF-A0A843D8F6-F1
#
_cell.length_a   1.000
_cell.length_b   1.000
_cell.length_c   1.000
_cell.angle_alpha   90.00
_cell.angle_beta   90.00
_cell.angle_gamma   90.00
#
_symmetry.space_group_name_H-M   'P 1'
#
loop_
_entity.id
_entity.type
_entity.pdbx_description
1 polymer ?
#
loop_
_entity_poly.entity_id
_entity_poly.type
_entity_poly.pdbx_seq_one_letter_code
_entity_poly.pdbx_strand_id
1 'polypeptide(L)'
;MNLTDENIIEITDELSTEYEISKVLREYPKDTVIVKNVKGYDMPVVTGICNTRDKIAASINCEVSEITEKIIDAMENPLKVEKFTDFSEYDNLEIDLDKIPILTHYKRDGGAYITAGVVFARDPKTGIQNASIHRMMVLDNKRLVIRIVPRNLYTYFQNAQEAGEDLQIAIAIGMDPAILLASTTSIPIDYNEMEVANAFKNGELELIKCGDLEVPQADIILEGKISVTETVAEGPFVDLTDTYDIIRDQPIINLEKMHIKKDNPAYHAIVPAGFEHKLLQGLPQEPRIYKAVKNAVPTVENVVLTEGGCCWLHAVVSINKQTEGDGKNAIMAALSAHPSLKHCVAVDTDVNIFDAEDVEYAIATRVKGDRDIMIVPNVRG
;
A
#
# COMPACT_ATOMS: atom_id res chain seq x y z
N MET A 1 -16.62 -17.15 -3.14
CA MET A 1 -16.80 -15.70 -2.97
C MET A 1 -17.57 -15.20 -4.19
N ASN A 2 -18.81 -14.76 -4.01
CA ASN A 2 -19.59 -14.17 -5.10
C ASN A 2 -19.21 -12.69 -5.20
N LEU A 3 -18.15 -12.39 -5.95
CA LEU A 3 -17.81 -11.03 -6.37
C LEU A 3 -18.74 -10.66 -7.53
N THR A 4 -19.99 -10.27 -7.23
CA THR A 4 -21.00 -10.04 -8.28
C THR A 4 -21.17 -8.57 -8.70
N ASP A 5 -20.38 -7.63 -8.17
CA ASP A 5 -20.47 -6.19 -8.54
C ASP A 5 -19.09 -5.52 -8.70
N GLU A 6 -18.07 -6.22 -9.21
CA GLU A 6 -16.89 -5.53 -9.73
C GLU A 6 -17.10 -5.17 -11.20
N ASN A 7 -17.09 -3.88 -11.51
CA ASN A 7 -16.82 -3.42 -12.88
C ASN A 7 -15.39 -3.85 -13.25
N ILE A 8 -15.26 -5.09 -13.74
CA ILE A 8 -14.02 -5.57 -14.34
C ILE A 8 -14.04 -5.13 -15.80
N ILE A 9 -13.10 -4.24 -16.14
CA ILE A 9 -12.88 -3.79 -17.52
C ILE A 9 -11.78 -4.64 -18.13
N GLU A 10 -12.14 -5.40 -19.15
CA GLU A 10 -11.18 -6.17 -19.93
C GLU A 10 -10.77 -5.39 -21.18
N ILE A 11 -9.47 -5.13 -21.33
CA ILE A 11 -8.89 -4.49 -22.50
C ILE A 11 -8.22 -5.56 -23.36
N THR A 12 -8.64 -5.65 -24.62
CA THR A 12 -8.17 -6.66 -25.58
C THR A 12 -7.31 -6.08 -26.70
N ASP A 13 -7.29 -4.76 -26.85
CA ASP A 13 -6.34 -4.07 -27.73
C ASP A 13 -4.90 -4.34 -27.28
N GLU A 14 -3.99 -4.48 -28.24
CA GLU A 14 -2.56 -4.65 -27.94
C GLU A 14 -2.01 -3.33 -27.37
N LEU A 15 -1.51 -3.36 -26.13
CA LEU A 15 -0.93 -2.20 -25.46
C LEU A 15 0.52 -2.44 -25.04
N SER A 16 1.35 -1.42 -25.13
CA SER A 16 2.73 -1.43 -24.64
C SER A 16 2.83 -1.25 -23.12
N THR A 17 3.81 -1.92 -22.52
CA THR A 17 4.23 -1.69 -21.12
C THR A 17 4.84 -0.30 -20.91
N GLU A 18 5.25 0.36 -21.98
CA GLU A 18 5.77 1.72 -21.96
C GLU A 18 4.62 2.72 -22.16
N TYR A 19 4.18 3.32 -21.05
CA TYR A 19 3.17 4.40 -20.96
C TYR A 19 1.72 4.05 -21.35
N GLU A 20 1.49 3.21 -22.38
CA GLU A 20 0.16 2.98 -22.95
C GLU A 20 -0.79 2.31 -21.97
N ILE A 21 -0.35 1.21 -21.33
CA ILE A 21 -1.13 0.57 -20.26
C ILE A 21 -1.43 1.59 -19.17
N SER A 22 -0.42 2.25 -18.60
CA SER A 22 -0.61 3.24 -17.53
C SER A 22 -1.57 4.37 -17.90
N LYS A 23 -1.59 4.80 -19.16
CA LYS A 23 -2.56 5.79 -19.66
C LYS A 23 -3.98 5.25 -19.60
N VAL A 24 -4.23 4.06 -20.12
CA VAL A 24 -5.56 3.41 -20.08
C VAL A 24 -6.00 3.19 -18.64
N LEU A 25 -5.09 2.74 -17.77
CA LEU A 25 -5.39 2.53 -16.36
C LEU A 25 -5.82 3.82 -15.63
N ARG A 26 -5.34 5.00 -16.07
CA ARG A 26 -5.78 6.30 -15.54
C ARG A 26 -7.20 6.70 -16.01
N GLU A 27 -7.71 6.15 -17.11
CA GLU A 27 -9.06 6.42 -17.60
C GLU A 27 -10.13 5.71 -16.75
N TYR A 28 -9.75 4.66 -16.02
CA TYR A 28 -10.61 3.85 -15.15
C TYR A 28 -10.13 3.85 -13.69
N PRO A 29 -10.17 5.01 -12.99
CA PRO A 29 -9.53 5.19 -11.69
C PRO A 29 -10.10 4.32 -10.56
N LYS A 30 -11.32 3.80 -10.71
CA LYS A 30 -12.09 3.07 -9.67
C LYS A 30 -12.46 1.64 -10.07
N ASP A 31 -12.26 1.28 -11.33
CA ASP A 31 -12.58 -0.05 -11.84
C ASP A 31 -11.39 -1.00 -11.69
N THR A 32 -11.66 -2.31 -11.69
CA THR A 32 -10.59 -3.31 -11.82
C THR A 32 -10.31 -3.45 -13.31
N VAL A 33 -9.07 -3.27 -13.77
CA VAL A 33 -8.76 -3.34 -15.20
C VAL A 33 -7.79 -4.49 -15.47
N ILE A 34 -8.12 -5.31 -16.46
CA ILE A 34 -7.28 -6.41 -16.93
C ILE A 34 -6.92 -6.13 -18.40
N VAL A 35 -5.65 -5.89 -18.67
CA VAL A 35 -5.10 -5.80 -20.02
C VAL A 35 -4.65 -7.19 -20.43
N LYS A 36 -5.41 -7.83 -21.33
CA LYS A 36 -5.16 -9.21 -21.77
C LYS A 36 -4.10 -9.32 -22.86
N ASN A 37 -3.96 -8.30 -23.69
CA ASN A 37 -3.07 -8.30 -24.84
C ASN A 37 -1.92 -7.30 -24.62
N VAL A 38 -0.85 -7.79 -24.01
CA VAL A 38 0.32 -6.97 -23.66
C VAL A 38 1.40 -7.21 -24.68
N LYS A 39 1.82 -6.16 -25.37
CA LYS A 39 2.77 -6.26 -26.49
C LYS A 39 4.08 -6.94 -26.06
N GLY A 40 4.34 -8.13 -26.62
CA GLY A 40 5.56 -8.89 -26.36
C GLY A 40 5.49 -9.84 -25.14
N TYR A 41 4.33 -9.98 -24.51
CA TYR A 41 4.15 -10.82 -23.32
C TYR A 41 2.89 -11.68 -23.42
N ASP A 42 2.98 -12.92 -22.94
CA ASP A 42 1.81 -13.79 -22.78
C ASP A 42 1.05 -13.51 -21.46
N MET A 43 1.74 -12.90 -20.48
CA MET A 43 1.19 -12.59 -19.17
C MET A 43 0.34 -11.31 -19.22
N PRO A 44 -0.94 -11.35 -18.77
CA PRO A 44 -1.77 -10.15 -18.67
C PRO A 44 -1.30 -9.22 -17.55
N VAL A 45 -1.72 -7.96 -17.62
CA VAL A 45 -1.53 -6.97 -16.56
C VAL A 45 -2.87 -6.68 -15.88
N VAL A 46 -2.88 -6.68 -14.56
CA VAL A 46 -4.04 -6.30 -13.74
C VAL A 46 -3.72 -5.08 -12.86
N THR A 47 -4.71 -4.23 -12.62
CA THR A 47 -4.61 -3.10 -11.68
C THR A 47 -5.96 -2.86 -11.01
N GLY A 48 -5.97 -2.06 -9.94
CA GLY A 48 -7.20 -1.58 -9.35
C GLY A 48 -7.94 -2.65 -8.55
N ILE A 49 -7.24 -3.67 -8.06
CA ILE A 49 -7.84 -4.71 -7.20
C ILE A 49 -8.17 -4.16 -5.80
N CYS A 50 -7.61 -3.00 -5.44
CA CYS A 50 -7.91 -2.29 -4.19
C CYS A 50 -7.95 -0.76 -4.32
N ASN A 51 -8.46 -0.23 -5.46
CA ASN A 51 -8.56 1.21 -5.73
C ASN A 51 -9.85 1.89 -5.23
N THR A 52 -10.69 1.18 -4.47
CA THR A 52 -11.86 1.74 -3.78
C THR A 52 -11.93 1.25 -2.33
N ARG A 53 -12.59 2.01 -1.47
CA ARG A 53 -12.85 1.57 -0.10
C ARG A 53 -13.72 0.32 -0.07
N ASP A 54 -14.71 0.20 -0.96
CA ASP A 54 -15.59 -0.97 -1.06
C ASP A 54 -14.81 -2.26 -1.33
N LYS A 55 -13.85 -2.24 -2.27
CA LYS A 55 -12.99 -3.39 -2.56
C LYS A 55 -12.13 -3.78 -1.35
N ILE A 56 -11.60 -2.78 -0.64
CA ILE A 56 -10.83 -3.02 0.57
C ILE A 56 -11.71 -3.61 1.68
N ALA A 57 -12.87 -3.02 1.95
CA ALA A 57 -13.85 -3.50 2.93
C ALA A 57 -14.26 -4.94 2.64
N ALA A 58 -14.59 -5.24 1.38
CA ALA A 58 -14.93 -6.59 0.93
C ALA A 58 -13.76 -7.58 1.18
N SER A 59 -12.52 -7.18 0.92
CA SER A 59 -11.35 -8.06 1.09
C SER A 59 -11.09 -8.49 2.55
N ILE A 60 -11.49 -7.64 3.51
CA ILE A 60 -11.37 -7.88 4.96
C ILE A 60 -12.71 -8.21 5.63
N ASN A 61 -13.76 -8.45 4.82
CA ASN A 61 -15.12 -8.81 5.25
C ASN A 61 -15.75 -7.83 6.25
N CYS A 62 -15.76 -6.54 5.93
CA CYS A 62 -16.45 -5.51 6.70
C CYS A 62 -17.14 -4.47 5.78
N GLU A 63 -17.89 -3.55 6.36
CA GLU A 63 -18.42 -2.37 5.66
C GLU A 63 -17.37 -1.24 5.57
N VAL A 64 -17.54 -0.30 4.65
CA VAL A 64 -16.60 0.83 4.47
C VAL A 64 -16.40 1.64 5.76
N SER A 65 -17.47 1.85 6.53
CA SER A 65 -17.42 2.56 7.81
C SER A 65 -16.64 1.81 8.90
N GLU A 66 -16.46 0.49 8.76
CA GLU A 66 -15.84 -0.39 9.76
C GLU A 66 -14.36 -0.62 9.49
N ILE A 67 -13.83 -0.21 8.33
CA ILE A 67 -12.44 -0.48 7.91
C ILE A 67 -11.44 -0.06 8.98
N THR A 68 -11.57 1.17 9.52
CA THR A 68 -10.64 1.70 10.52
C THR A 68 -10.62 0.84 11.78
N GLU A 69 -11.80 0.45 12.29
CA GLU A 69 -11.91 -0.41 13.46
C GLU A 69 -11.39 -1.81 13.19
N LYS A 70 -11.65 -2.36 11.99
CA LYS A 70 -11.16 -3.68 11.57
C LYS A 70 -9.63 -3.72 11.51
N ILE A 71 -8.98 -2.67 11.00
CA ILE A 71 -7.52 -2.55 11.01
C ILE A 71 -6.99 -2.47 12.45
N ILE A 72 -7.64 -1.65 13.31
CA ILE A 72 -7.24 -1.54 14.73
C ILE A 72 -7.30 -2.90 15.43
N ASP A 73 -8.40 -3.62 15.28
CA ASP A 73 -8.62 -4.93 15.91
C ASP A 73 -7.57 -5.95 15.43
N ALA A 74 -7.31 -6.03 14.13
CA ALA A 74 -6.31 -6.94 13.57
C ALA A 74 -4.87 -6.63 14.04
N MET A 75 -4.55 -5.35 14.24
CA MET A 75 -3.24 -4.94 14.78
C MET A 75 -3.10 -5.26 16.28
N GLU A 76 -4.17 -5.16 17.05
CA GLU A 76 -4.17 -5.43 18.50
C GLU A 76 -4.30 -6.92 18.82
N ASN A 77 -4.97 -7.67 17.94
CA ASN A 77 -5.27 -9.09 18.07
C ASN A 77 -4.77 -9.88 16.83
N PRO A 78 -3.46 -9.83 16.49
CA PRO A 78 -2.94 -10.56 15.34
C PRO A 78 -3.06 -12.08 15.55
N LEU A 79 -3.25 -12.82 14.46
CA LEU A 79 -3.39 -14.28 14.47
C LEU A 79 -2.18 -14.96 13.86
N LYS A 80 -1.52 -15.84 14.61
CA LYS A 80 -0.39 -16.63 14.08
C LYS A 80 -0.80 -17.46 12.88
N VAL A 81 0.08 -17.52 11.88
CA VAL A 81 -0.12 -18.38 10.72
C VAL A 81 0.40 -19.78 11.00
N GLU A 82 -0.47 -20.78 10.87
CA GLU A 82 -0.13 -22.19 11.10
C GLU A 82 -0.20 -23.05 9.82
N LYS A 83 -0.78 -22.49 8.74
CA LYS A 83 -0.98 -23.20 7.47
C LYS A 83 0.14 -22.85 6.51
N PHE A 84 0.79 -23.88 5.99
CA PHE A 84 1.90 -23.75 5.06
C PHE A 84 1.75 -24.70 3.88
N THR A 85 2.14 -24.21 2.71
CA THR A 85 2.23 -24.96 1.46
C THR A 85 3.60 -24.77 0.82
N ASP A 86 3.78 -25.33 -0.38
CA ASP A 86 5.02 -25.29 -1.15
C ASP A 86 4.78 -24.73 -2.57
N PHE A 87 5.82 -24.76 -3.40
CA PHE A 87 5.77 -24.27 -4.79
C PHE A 87 5.17 -25.29 -5.79
N SER A 88 4.39 -26.27 -5.35
CA SER A 88 3.77 -27.28 -6.24
C SER A 88 2.85 -26.68 -7.31
N GLU A 89 2.17 -25.56 -7.00
CA GLU A 89 1.33 -24.80 -7.93
C GLU A 89 2.09 -23.80 -8.82
N TYR A 90 3.42 -23.79 -8.74
CA TYR A 90 4.27 -22.83 -9.44
C TYR A 90 5.20 -23.52 -10.44
N ASP A 91 5.50 -22.80 -11.52
CA ASP A 91 6.64 -23.07 -12.37
C ASP A 91 7.87 -22.39 -11.76
N ASN A 92 8.85 -23.20 -11.38
CA ASN A 92 10.09 -22.77 -10.77
C ASN A 92 11.12 -22.51 -11.88
N LEU A 93 11.49 -21.26 -12.08
CA LEU A 93 12.24 -20.79 -13.25
C LEU A 93 13.56 -20.14 -12.82
N GLU A 94 14.55 -20.15 -13.73
CA GLU A 94 15.66 -19.22 -13.63
C GLU A 94 15.14 -17.79 -13.71
N ILE A 95 15.79 -16.90 -12.95
CA ILE A 95 15.44 -15.49 -12.94
C ILE A 95 15.59 -14.87 -14.34
N ASP A 96 14.50 -14.23 -14.79
CA ASP A 96 14.46 -13.48 -16.04
C ASP A 96 13.30 -12.47 -16.00
N LEU A 97 13.60 -11.22 -15.65
CA LEU A 97 12.60 -10.15 -15.56
C LEU A 97 11.99 -9.79 -16.92
N ASP A 98 12.62 -10.14 -18.04
CA ASP A 98 12.09 -9.89 -19.39
C ASP A 98 10.82 -10.70 -19.68
N LYS A 99 10.48 -11.68 -18.83
CA LYS A 99 9.22 -12.45 -18.91
C LYS A 99 8.03 -11.79 -18.22
N ILE A 100 8.27 -10.73 -17.44
CA ILE A 100 7.24 -10.02 -16.68
C ILE A 100 6.96 -8.69 -17.38
N PRO A 101 5.69 -8.33 -17.65
CA PRO A 101 5.32 -7.07 -18.30
C PRO A 101 5.44 -5.87 -17.35
N ILE A 102 6.63 -5.60 -16.83
CA ILE A 102 6.91 -4.50 -15.90
C ILE A 102 6.72 -3.16 -16.63
N LEU A 103 5.98 -2.25 -16.01
CA LEU A 103 5.56 -1.01 -16.66
C LEU A 103 6.56 0.12 -16.49
N THR A 104 6.69 0.96 -17.52
CA THR A 104 7.19 2.33 -17.38
C THR A 104 5.98 3.26 -17.36
N HIS A 105 5.71 3.89 -16.22
CA HIS A 105 4.44 4.59 -16.01
C HIS A 105 4.41 5.98 -16.65
N TYR A 106 5.47 6.77 -16.47
CA TYR A 106 5.55 8.14 -16.93
C TYR A 106 6.83 8.42 -17.70
N LYS A 107 6.76 9.39 -18.63
CA LYS A 107 7.84 9.72 -19.57
C LYS A 107 9.18 10.12 -18.94
N ARG A 108 9.17 10.61 -17.69
CA ARG A 108 10.40 11.01 -17.01
C ARG A 108 10.81 10.02 -15.92
N ASP A 109 10.13 8.88 -15.78
CA ASP A 109 10.57 7.84 -14.85
C ASP A 109 11.96 7.34 -15.26
N GLY A 110 12.79 6.97 -14.28
CA GLY A 110 14.15 6.47 -14.53
C GLY A 110 14.21 5.17 -15.33
N GLY A 111 13.10 4.42 -15.41
CA GLY A 111 12.98 3.15 -16.13
C GLY A 111 11.64 2.47 -15.86
N ALA A 112 11.57 1.16 -16.13
CA ALA A 112 10.43 0.32 -15.72
C ALA A 112 10.50 0.05 -14.21
N TYR A 113 9.33 -0.02 -13.54
CA TYR A 113 9.23 -0.18 -12.09
C TYR A 113 8.27 -1.29 -11.70
N ILE A 114 8.69 -2.13 -10.75
CA ILE A 114 7.78 -2.95 -9.96
C ILE A 114 7.21 -2.06 -8.87
N THR A 115 5.88 -1.89 -8.87
CA THR A 115 5.16 -0.97 -7.97
C THR A 115 4.20 -1.66 -7.00
N ALA A 116 3.84 -2.91 -7.26
CA ALA A 116 2.98 -3.74 -6.40
C ALA A 116 3.75 -4.86 -5.69
N GLY A 117 5.07 -4.79 -5.65
CA GLY A 117 5.92 -5.81 -5.02
C GLY A 117 5.98 -5.60 -3.51
N VAL A 118 5.49 -6.59 -2.76
CA VAL A 118 5.72 -6.67 -1.31
C VAL A 118 7.03 -7.40 -1.07
N VAL A 119 7.97 -6.71 -0.43
CA VAL A 119 9.28 -7.23 -0.02
C VAL A 119 9.15 -7.85 1.37
N PHE A 120 9.49 -9.12 1.44
CA PHE A 120 9.62 -9.90 2.68
C PHE A 120 11.09 -9.98 3.05
N ALA A 121 11.41 -9.66 4.29
CA ALA A 121 12.76 -9.75 4.83
C ALA A 121 12.72 -10.15 6.30
N ARG A 122 13.74 -10.86 6.76
CA ARG A 122 13.89 -11.23 8.17
C ARG A 122 15.05 -10.43 8.77
N ASP A 123 14.83 -9.84 9.95
CA ASP A 123 15.88 -9.13 10.66
C ASP A 123 16.98 -10.12 11.06
N PRO A 124 18.24 -9.91 10.62
CA PRO A 124 19.35 -10.79 11.00
C PRO A 124 19.65 -10.78 12.50
N LYS A 125 19.19 -9.77 13.26
CA LYS A 125 19.38 -9.71 14.73
C LYS A 125 18.27 -10.40 15.52
N THR A 126 17.01 -10.14 15.18
CA THR A 126 15.87 -10.62 15.97
C THR A 126 15.19 -11.86 15.37
N GLY A 127 15.40 -12.14 14.09
CA GLY A 127 14.72 -13.21 13.37
C GLY A 127 13.25 -12.89 13.04
N ILE A 128 12.77 -11.68 13.30
CA ILE A 128 11.40 -11.26 13.02
C ILE A 128 11.27 -10.89 11.54
N GLN A 129 10.18 -11.33 10.91
CA GLN A 129 9.90 -11.05 9.50
C GLN A 129 9.06 -9.77 9.37
N ASN A 130 9.42 -8.97 8.36
CA ASN A 130 8.66 -7.82 7.91
C ASN A 130 8.17 -8.03 6.47
N ALA A 131 6.99 -7.52 6.14
CA ALA A 131 6.47 -7.38 4.79
C ALA A 131 6.13 -5.91 4.51
N SER A 132 6.65 -5.36 3.41
CA SER A 132 6.39 -3.96 3.03
C SER A 132 6.45 -3.73 1.52
N ILE A 133 5.62 -2.82 1.00
CA ILE A 133 5.62 -2.48 -0.43
C ILE A 133 6.74 -1.48 -0.75
N HIS A 134 7.51 -1.77 -1.80
CA HIS A 134 8.58 -0.89 -2.28
C HIS A 134 8.53 -0.71 -3.79
N ARG A 135 8.82 0.50 -4.26
CA ARG A 135 9.12 0.72 -5.68
C ARG A 135 10.52 0.19 -5.99
N MET A 136 10.64 -0.56 -7.07
CA MET A 136 11.89 -1.16 -7.52
C MET A 136 12.08 -0.92 -9.02
N MET A 137 13.12 -0.17 -9.39
CA MET A 137 13.43 0.12 -10.79
C MET A 137 14.24 -1.04 -11.40
N VAL A 138 13.89 -1.45 -12.61
CA VAL A 138 14.60 -2.51 -13.35
C VAL A 138 15.94 -1.97 -13.85
N LEU A 139 17.04 -2.68 -13.55
CA LEU A 139 18.37 -2.36 -14.06
C LEU A 139 18.74 -3.25 -15.25
N ASP A 140 18.43 -4.54 -15.15
CA ASP A 140 18.57 -5.55 -16.18
C ASP A 140 17.67 -6.76 -15.84
N ASN A 141 17.83 -7.88 -16.54
CA ASN A 141 16.98 -9.06 -16.39
C ASN A 141 17.11 -9.78 -15.04
N LYS A 142 18.08 -9.43 -14.18
CA LYS A 142 18.30 -10.06 -12.86
C LYS A 142 18.50 -9.07 -11.72
N ARG A 143 18.58 -7.77 -12.00
CA ARG A 143 18.87 -6.75 -11.00
C ARG A 143 17.82 -5.64 -10.96
N LEU A 144 17.51 -5.22 -9.74
CA LEU A 144 16.64 -4.08 -9.45
C LEU A 144 17.41 -3.07 -8.59
N VAL A 145 16.94 -1.83 -8.52
CA VAL A 145 17.30 -0.89 -7.45
C VAL A 145 16.06 -0.54 -6.64
N ILE A 146 16.15 -0.64 -5.32
CA ILE A 146 15.01 -0.53 -4.39
C ILE A 146 15.07 0.77 -3.58
N ARG A 147 13.97 1.52 -3.55
CA ARG A 147 13.85 2.70 -2.67
C ARG A 147 13.51 2.26 -1.24
N ILE A 148 14.46 2.40 -0.30
CA ILE A 148 14.26 2.06 1.12
C ILE A 148 14.18 3.34 1.97
N VAL A 149 13.03 3.59 2.59
CA VAL A 149 12.81 4.72 3.51
C VAL A 149 13.03 4.29 4.97
N PRO A 150 13.38 5.21 5.91
CA PRO A 150 13.61 4.88 7.32
C PRO A 150 12.39 4.28 8.06
N ARG A 151 12.23 2.96 7.93
CA ARG A 151 11.18 2.06 8.46
C ARG A 151 11.79 0.68 8.76
N ASN A 152 10.98 -0.33 9.07
CA ASN A 152 11.44 -1.66 9.49
C ASN A 152 12.47 -2.28 8.51
N LEU A 153 12.17 -2.33 7.20
CA LEU A 153 13.13 -2.84 6.20
C LEU A 153 14.46 -2.07 6.20
N TYR A 154 14.45 -0.74 6.42
CA TYR A 154 15.68 0.04 6.55
C TYR A 154 16.49 -0.37 7.77
N THR A 155 15.84 -0.59 8.91
CA THR A 155 16.51 -1.09 10.11
C THR A 155 17.10 -2.48 9.88
N TYR A 156 16.40 -3.37 9.17
CA TYR A 156 16.89 -4.71 8.85
C TYR A 156 18.08 -4.65 7.90
N PHE A 157 18.02 -3.77 6.90
CA PHE A 157 19.14 -3.49 6.00
C PHE A 157 20.36 -2.96 6.76
N GLN A 158 20.19 -2.01 7.68
CA GLN A 158 21.29 -1.53 8.52
C GLN A 158 21.90 -2.63 9.38
N ASN A 159 21.07 -3.51 9.97
CA ASN A 159 21.56 -4.65 10.72
C ASN A 159 22.36 -5.63 9.84
N ALA A 160 21.94 -5.84 8.59
CA ALA A 160 22.66 -6.64 7.61
C ALA A 160 24.00 -5.98 7.21
N GLN A 161 24.03 -4.64 7.03
CA GLN A 161 25.26 -3.89 6.79
C GLN A 161 26.25 -4.04 7.96
N GLU A 162 25.78 -3.98 9.19
CA GLU A 162 26.61 -4.19 10.39
C GLU A 162 27.16 -5.63 10.48
N ALA A 163 26.39 -6.62 10.01
CA ALA A 163 26.82 -8.00 9.91
C ALA A 163 27.79 -8.26 8.73
N GLY A 164 27.83 -7.36 7.75
CA GLY A 164 28.63 -7.53 6.53
C GLY A 164 28.06 -8.59 5.58
N GLU A 165 26.76 -8.87 5.67
CA GLU A 165 26.06 -9.88 4.86
C GLU A 165 24.90 -9.23 4.10
N ASP A 166 24.70 -9.62 2.85
CA ASP A 166 23.57 -9.15 2.05
C ASP A 166 22.23 -9.61 2.67
N LEU A 167 21.23 -8.74 2.65
CA LEU A 167 19.93 -9.03 3.26
C LEU A 167 19.09 -9.91 2.34
N GLN A 168 18.78 -11.14 2.77
CA GLN A 168 17.89 -12.04 2.03
C GLN A 168 16.47 -11.51 1.97
N ILE A 169 15.87 -11.57 0.78
CA ILE A 169 14.51 -11.12 0.53
C ILE A 169 13.73 -12.06 -0.39
N ALA A 170 12.41 -11.95 -0.30
CA ALA A 170 11.48 -12.41 -1.32
C ALA A 170 10.55 -11.27 -1.73
N ILE A 171 10.12 -11.24 -2.98
CA ILE A 171 9.20 -10.24 -3.51
C ILE A 171 7.97 -10.98 -4.02
N ALA A 172 6.79 -10.68 -3.48
CA ALA A 172 5.53 -11.24 -3.96
C ALA A 172 4.71 -10.17 -4.71
N ILE A 173 4.12 -10.55 -5.85
CA ILE A 173 3.36 -9.66 -6.75
C ILE A 173 2.08 -10.39 -7.18
N GLY A 174 0.94 -9.70 -7.13
CA GLY A 174 -0.37 -10.28 -7.46
C GLY A 174 -0.90 -11.13 -6.31
N MET A 175 -1.25 -10.47 -5.21
CA MET A 175 -1.78 -11.13 -4.00
C MET A 175 -3.14 -10.56 -3.60
N ASP A 176 -3.78 -11.23 -2.65
CA ASP A 176 -5.07 -10.82 -2.11
C ASP A 176 -5.01 -9.39 -1.53
N PRO A 177 -6.00 -8.51 -1.83
CA PRO A 177 -6.04 -7.14 -1.32
C PRO A 177 -5.92 -6.98 0.19
N ALA A 178 -6.42 -7.91 0.99
CA ALA A 178 -6.29 -7.86 2.45
C ALA A 178 -4.83 -8.04 2.89
N ILE A 179 -4.04 -8.82 2.14
CA ILE A 179 -2.61 -9.02 2.40
C ILE A 179 -1.83 -7.76 2.00
N LEU A 180 -2.19 -7.13 0.87
CA LEU A 180 -1.63 -5.82 0.48
C LEU A 180 -1.91 -4.75 1.55
N LEU A 181 -3.14 -4.68 2.08
CA LEU A 181 -3.49 -3.78 3.17
C LEU A 181 -2.66 -4.05 4.44
N ALA A 182 -2.51 -5.32 4.82
CA ALA A 182 -1.69 -5.69 5.97
C ALA A 182 -0.22 -5.27 5.79
N SER A 183 0.36 -5.48 4.59
CA SER A 183 1.75 -5.11 4.27
C SER A 183 2.02 -3.60 4.25
N THR A 184 0.97 -2.78 4.17
CA THR A 184 1.06 -1.32 4.22
C THR A 184 0.67 -0.74 5.59
N THR A 185 0.19 -1.60 6.49
CA THR A 185 -0.18 -1.23 7.85
C THR A 185 1.06 -1.08 8.73
N SER A 186 1.20 0.09 9.38
CA SER A 186 2.34 0.37 10.24
C SER A 186 2.17 -0.33 11.59
N ILE A 187 2.84 -1.47 11.76
CA ILE A 187 2.87 -2.23 13.01
C ILE A 187 4.22 -2.09 13.73
N PRO A 188 4.28 -2.41 15.04
CA PRO A 188 5.54 -2.49 15.77
C PRO A 188 6.55 -3.43 15.10
N ILE A 189 7.85 -3.12 15.20
CA ILE A 189 8.94 -3.87 14.55
C ILE A 189 9.08 -5.32 15.06
N ASP A 190 8.50 -5.61 16.21
CA ASP A 190 8.46 -6.92 16.86
C ASP A 190 7.26 -7.78 16.43
N TYR A 191 6.43 -7.28 15.50
CA TYR A 191 5.27 -7.98 14.95
C TYR A 191 5.53 -8.34 13.48
N ASN A 192 4.72 -9.25 12.94
CA ASN A 192 4.77 -9.69 11.54
C ASN A 192 3.46 -9.33 10.83
N GLU A 193 3.53 -8.60 9.71
CA GLU A 193 2.35 -8.18 8.96
C GLU A 193 1.48 -9.35 8.50
N MET A 194 2.05 -10.54 8.31
CA MET A 194 1.27 -11.74 7.94
C MET A 194 0.34 -12.21 9.05
N GLU A 195 0.64 -11.93 10.32
CA GLU A 195 -0.27 -12.25 11.43
C GLU A 195 -1.48 -11.29 11.46
N VAL A 196 -1.29 -10.04 11.03
CA VAL A 196 -2.39 -9.07 10.81
C VAL A 196 -3.21 -9.48 9.59
N ALA A 197 -2.55 -9.86 8.49
CA ALA A 197 -3.22 -10.39 7.31
C ALA A 197 -4.07 -11.63 7.65
N ASN A 198 -3.56 -12.51 8.50
CA ASN A 198 -4.28 -13.69 8.95
C ASN A 198 -5.46 -13.36 9.87
N ALA A 199 -5.36 -12.30 10.69
CA ALA A 199 -6.51 -11.77 11.42
C ALA A 199 -7.62 -11.29 10.46
N PHE A 200 -7.28 -10.59 9.38
CA PHE A 200 -8.27 -10.24 8.33
C PHE A 200 -8.89 -11.47 7.65
N LYS A 201 -8.12 -12.56 7.53
CA LYS A 201 -8.56 -13.83 6.97
C LYS A 201 -9.13 -14.82 7.99
N ASN A 202 -9.42 -14.38 9.23
CA ASN A 202 -9.99 -15.22 10.28
C ASN A 202 -9.18 -16.51 10.58
N GLY A 203 -7.86 -16.47 10.48
CA GLY A 203 -6.98 -17.63 10.74
C GLY A 203 -6.79 -18.58 9.56
N GLU A 204 -7.35 -18.24 8.39
CA GLU A 204 -7.33 -19.10 7.19
C GLU A 204 -6.20 -18.77 6.20
N LEU A 205 -5.31 -17.83 6.53
CA LEU A 205 -4.17 -17.52 5.66
C LEU A 205 -3.21 -18.71 5.59
N GLU A 206 -2.83 -19.07 4.37
CA GLU A 206 -1.80 -20.06 4.06
C GLU A 206 -0.59 -19.38 3.42
N LEU A 207 0.62 -19.71 3.89
CA LEU A 207 1.88 -19.16 3.38
C LEU A 207 2.71 -20.24 2.68
N ILE A 208 3.58 -19.82 1.78
CA ILE A 208 4.61 -20.64 1.14
C ILE A 208 5.92 -20.44 1.89
N LYS A 209 6.63 -21.53 2.16
CA LYS A 209 8.01 -21.47 2.67
C LYS A 209 8.97 -21.19 1.53
N CYS A 210 9.66 -20.06 1.60
CA CYS A 210 10.57 -19.54 0.60
C CYS A 210 11.96 -19.38 1.23
N GLY A 211 12.70 -20.48 1.35
CA GLY A 211 13.91 -20.53 2.16
C GLY A 211 13.59 -20.30 3.65
N ASP A 212 14.20 -19.27 4.24
CA ASP A 212 13.96 -18.85 5.63
C ASP A 212 12.83 -17.80 5.75
N LEU A 213 12.18 -17.45 4.64
CA LEU A 213 11.05 -16.51 4.57
C LEU A 213 9.73 -17.25 4.39
N GLU A 214 8.65 -16.62 4.84
CA GLU A 214 7.29 -17.13 4.77
C GLU A 214 6.45 -16.10 4.02
N VAL A 215 6.06 -16.41 2.79
CA VAL A 215 5.40 -15.46 1.87
C VAL A 215 3.99 -15.92 1.53
N PRO A 216 3.03 -15.02 1.27
CA PRO A 216 1.70 -15.42 0.82
C PRO A 216 1.76 -16.05 -0.57
N GLN A 217 0.73 -16.81 -0.94
CA GLN A 217 0.54 -17.15 -2.34
C GLN A 217 0.36 -15.86 -3.16
N ALA A 218 1.02 -15.80 -4.31
CA ALA A 218 0.97 -14.67 -5.23
C ALA A 218 1.15 -15.16 -6.68
N ASP A 219 0.81 -14.34 -7.67
CA ASP A 219 0.98 -14.75 -9.08
C ASP A 219 2.47 -14.86 -9.46
N ILE A 220 3.32 -14.02 -8.87
CA ILE A 220 4.77 -14.02 -9.08
C ILE A 220 5.48 -13.89 -7.73
N ILE A 221 6.45 -14.76 -7.48
CA ILE A 221 7.37 -14.67 -6.34
C ILE A 221 8.82 -14.65 -6.87
N LEU A 222 9.60 -13.67 -6.43
CA LEU A 222 11.02 -13.50 -6.78
C LEU A 222 11.88 -13.68 -5.53
N GLU A 223 12.92 -14.50 -5.58
CA GLU A 223 13.90 -14.65 -4.49
C GLU A 223 15.16 -13.84 -4.83
N GLY A 224 15.78 -13.22 -3.83
CA GLY A 224 17.04 -12.50 -4.04
C GLY A 224 17.63 -11.92 -2.76
N LYS A 225 18.57 -10.98 -2.94
CA LYS A 225 19.24 -10.30 -1.83
C LYS A 225 19.44 -8.82 -2.11
N ILE A 226 19.24 -7.98 -1.10
CA ILE A 226 19.61 -6.56 -1.15
C ILE A 226 21.10 -6.45 -0.84
N SER A 227 21.87 -5.86 -1.74
CA SER A 227 23.31 -5.69 -1.54
C SER A 227 23.61 -4.65 -0.46
N VAL A 228 24.46 -5.02 0.51
CA VAL A 228 24.93 -4.09 1.55
C VAL A 228 26.06 -3.16 1.10
N THR A 229 26.64 -3.42 -0.08
CA THR A 229 27.82 -2.70 -0.60
C THR A 229 27.58 -1.98 -1.93
N GLU A 230 26.67 -2.47 -2.77
CA GLU A 230 26.41 -1.91 -4.09
C GLU A 230 25.17 -1.03 -4.10
N THR A 231 25.31 0.18 -4.64
CA THR A 231 24.23 1.16 -4.80
C THR A 231 24.30 1.78 -6.19
N VAL A 232 23.15 2.20 -6.71
CA VAL A 232 23.03 2.92 -7.98
C VAL A 232 21.96 4.01 -7.87
N ALA A 233 21.97 4.95 -8.82
CA ALA A 233 20.97 6.01 -8.90
C ALA A 233 19.57 5.41 -9.15
N GLU A 234 18.61 5.74 -8.27
CA GLU A 234 17.19 5.41 -8.39
C GLU A 234 16.39 6.68 -8.67
N GLY A 235 15.44 6.60 -9.61
CA GLY A 235 14.57 7.71 -9.98
C GLY A 235 15.04 8.51 -11.21
N PRO A 236 14.37 9.63 -11.51
CA PRO A 236 13.24 10.17 -10.76
C PRO A 236 11.98 9.33 -10.97
N PHE A 237 10.98 9.47 -10.10
CA PHE A 237 9.75 8.67 -10.14
C PHE A 237 8.57 9.47 -9.61
N VAL A 238 7.38 9.28 -10.18
CA VAL A 238 6.17 9.95 -9.70
C VAL A 238 5.74 9.39 -8.35
N ASP A 239 5.68 10.26 -7.35
CA ASP A 239 5.27 9.96 -5.99
C ASP A 239 3.77 10.26 -5.77
N LEU A 240 3.25 9.94 -4.58
CA LEU A 240 1.85 10.01 -4.17
C LEU A 240 1.09 11.27 -4.61
N THR A 241 1.76 12.42 -4.61
CA THR A 241 1.19 13.74 -4.88
C THR A 241 1.21 14.14 -6.37
N ASP A 242 1.39 13.17 -7.27
CA ASP A 242 1.54 13.41 -8.72
C ASP A 242 2.77 14.29 -9.05
N THR A 243 3.81 14.27 -8.19
CA THR A 243 5.07 15.00 -8.38
C THR A 243 6.26 14.05 -8.47
N TYR A 244 7.33 14.46 -9.14
CA TYR A 244 8.54 13.65 -9.24
C TYR A 244 9.39 13.75 -7.96
N ASP A 245 9.69 12.59 -7.36
CA ASP A 245 10.74 12.48 -6.36
C ASP A 245 12.12 12.60 -7.01
N ILE A 246 13.10 13.04 -6.23
CA ILE A 246 14.47 13.28 -6.70
C ILE A 246 15.26 11.97 -6.81
N ILE A 247 16.30 12.01 -7.63
CA ILE A 247 17.26 10.92 -7.81
C ILE A 247 18.12 10.77 -6.55
N ARG A 248 18.32 9.54 -6.08
CA ARG A 248 19.23 9.22 -4.96
C ARG A 248 19.91 7.88 -5.21
N ASP A 249 21.11 7.69 -4.68
CA ASP A 249 21.74 6.37 -4.66
C ASP A 249 20.98 5.47 -3.67
N GLN A 250 20.63 4.27 -4.12
CA GLN A 250 19.87 3.27 -3.39
C GLN A 250 20.49 1.88 -3.61
N PRO A 251 20.32 0.93 -2.67
CA PRO A 251 20.91 -0.40 -2.80
C PRO A 251 20.27 -1.19 -3.95
N ILE A 252 21.07 -2.04 -4.57
CA ILE A 252 20.57 -2.96 -5.60
C ILE A 252 20.01 -4.24 -4.98
N ILE A 253 19.14 -4.90 -5.72
CA ILE A 253 18.72 -6.27 -5.47
C ILE A 253 19.33 -7.16 -6.54
N ASN A 254 20.00 -8.24 -6.12
CA ASN A 254 20.39 -9.33 -6.99
C ASN A 254 19.36 -10.46 -6.84
N LEU A 255 18.60 -10.72 -7.90
CA LEU A 255 17.60 -11.78 -7.93
C LEU A 255 18.24 -13.12 -8.32
N GLU A 256 17.76 -14.20 -7.71
CA GLU A 256 18.32 -15.55 -7.86
C GLU A 256 17.32 -16.51 -8.52
N LYS A 257 16.04 -16.42 -8.15
CA LYS A 257 14.98 -17.31 -8.65
C LYS A 257 13.68 -16.58 -8.90
N MET A 258 12.84 -17.19 -9.73
CA MET A 258 11.49 -16.73 -10.03
C MET A 258 10.51 -17.90 -10.01
N HIS A 259 9.35 -17.68 -9.42
CA HIS A 259 8.25 -18.63 -9.33
C HIS A 259 7.00 -17.96 -9.90
N ILE A 260 6.42 -18.56 -10.94
CA ILE A 260 5.20 -18.05 -11.56
C ILE A 260 4.08 -19.06 -11.32
N LYS A 261 2.93 -18.60 -10.85
CA LYS A 261 1.76 -19.45 -10.62
C LYS A 261 1.30 -20.09 -11.93
N LYS A 262 0.97 -21.39 -11.91
CA LYS A 262 0.59 -22.14 -13.11
C LYS A 262 -0.78 -21.74 -13.68
N ASP A 263 -1.73 -21.43 -12.80
CA ASP A 263 -3.09 -21.13 -13.19
C ASP A 263 -3.32 -19.63 -13.36
N ASN A 264 -3.37 -19.19 -14.62
CA ASN A 264 -3.74 -17.83 -15.05
C ASN A 264 -3.04 -16.69 -14.28
N PRO A 265 -1.69 -16.66 -14.21
CA PRO A 265 -0.98 -15.60 -13.50
C PRO A 265 -1.19 -14.25 -14.19
N ALA A 266 -1.29 -13.17 -13.41
CA ALA A 266 -1.29 -11.81 -13.91
C ALA A 266 -0.22 -10.96 -13.22
N TYR A 267 0.38 -10.02 -13.95
CA TYR A 267 1.22 -9.00 -13.34
C TYR A 267 0.35 -7.91 -12.74
N HIS A 268 0.29 -7.84 -11.41
CA HIS A 268 -0.35 -6.73 -10.72
C HIS A 268 0.56 -5.48 -10.75
N ALA A 269 0.05 -4.41 -11.34
CA ALA A 269 0.71 -3.12 -11.38
C ALA A 269 -0.11 -2.07 -10.61
N ILE A 270 0.53 -1.33 -9.72
CA ILE A 270 -0.06 -0.15 -9.08
C ILE A 270 0.41 1.09 -9.85
N VAL A 271 -0.51 1.84 -10.43
CA VAL A 271 -0.17 3.10 -11.11
C VAL A 271 0.25 4.14 -10.06
N PRO A 272 1.47 4.71 -10.14
CA PRO A 272 1.92 5.70 -9.16
C PRO A 272 1.02 6.92 -9.17
N ALA A 273 0.68 7.42 -7.99
CA ALA A 273 -0.34 8.46 -7.76
C ALA A 273 -1.78 8.13 -8.25
N GLY A 274 -2.03 6.89 -8.67
CA GLY A 274 -3.38 6.37 -8.87
C GLY A 274 -4.12 6.16 -7.55
N PHE A 275 -5.41 5.85 -7.62
CA PHE A 275 -6.24 5.63 -6.42
C PHE A 275 -5.79 4.44 -5.57
N GLU A 276 -5.37 3.36 -6.22
CA GLU A 276 -4.83 2.19 -5.51
C GLU A 276 -3.60 2.56 -4.66
N HIS A 277 -2.66 3.30 -5.24
CA HIS A 277 -1.50 3.82 -4.52
C HIS A 277 -1.91 4.73 -3.35
N LYS A 278 -2.80 5.69 -3.62
CA LYS A 278 -3.28 6.66 -2.63
C LYS A 278 -3.97 5.98 -1.46
N LEU A 279 -4.88 5.03 -1.73
CA LEU A 279 -5.62 4.32 -0.70
C LEU A 279 -4.73 3.40 0.12
N LEU A 280 -3.91 2.54 -0.50
CA LEU A 280 -3.01 1.64 0.22
C LEU A 280 -2.01 2.38 1.10
N GLN A 281 -1.55 3.56 0.68
CA GLN A 281 -0.66 4.37 1.51
C GLN A 281 -1.42 5.11 2.63
N GLY A 282 -2.58 5.67 2.31
CA GLY A 282 -3.35 6.56 3.18
C GLY A 282 -4.17 5.86 4.25
N LEU A 283 -4.95 4.87 3.83
CA LEU A 283 -5.92 4.16 4.67
C LEU A 283 -5.29 3.61 5.96
N PRO A 284 -4.08 3.02 5.96
CA PRO A 284 -3.48 2.53 7.21
C PRO A 284 -3.05 3.63 8.21
N GLN A 285 -3.12 4.92 7.83
CA GLN A 285 -2.88 6.04 8.75
C GLN A 285 -4.14 6.46 9.51
N GLU A 286 -5.34 6.12 9.03
CA GLU A 286 -6.62 6.48 9.67
C GLU A 286 -6.74 5.90 11.09
N PRO A 287 -6.39 4.63 11.37
CA PRO A 287 -6.35 4.08 12.73
C PRO A 287 -5.57 4.92 13.73
N ARG A 288 -4.43 5.47 13.31
CA ARG A 288 -3.57 6.30 14.15
C ARG A 288 -4.23 7.63 14.47
N ILE A 289 -4.87 8.25 13.49
CA ILE A 289 -5.63 9.49 13.66
C ILE A 289 -6.84 9.23 14.57
N TYR A 290 -7.62 8.19 14.29
CA TYR A 290 -8.78 7.80 15.08
C TYR A 290 -8.42 7.60 16.55
N LYS A 291 -7.39 6.79 16.86
CA LYS A 291 -6.94 6.55 18.25
C LYS A 291 -6.53 7.84 18.96
N ALA A 292 -5.81 8.73 18.29
CA ALA A 292 -5.39 10.01 18.87
C ALA A 292 -6.60 10.92 19.15
N VAL A 293 -7.54 11.01 18.22
CA VAL A 293 -8.79 11.75 18.42
C VAL A 293 -9.61 11.13 19.53
N LYS A 294 -9.79 9.80 19.57
CA LYS A 294 -10.57 9.08 20.59
C LYS A 294 -10.06 9.37 22.00
N ASN A 295 -8.75 9.48 22.17
CA ASN A 295 -8.14 9.85 23.44
C ASN A 295 -8.47 11.28 23.89
N ALA A 296 -8.64 12.22 22.95
CA ALA A 296 -8.96 13.62 23.24
C ALA A 296 -10.48 13.90 23.29
N VAL A 297 -11.25 13.22 22.44
CA VAL A 297 -12.68 13.36 22.21
C VAL A 297 -13.28 11.94 22.11
N PRO A 298 -13.72 11.34 23.23
CA PRO A 298 -14.20 9.95 23.24
C PRO A 298 -15.43 9.68 22.37
N THR A 299 -16.14 10.72 21.95
CA THR A 299 -17.33 10.66 21.09
C THR A 299 -17.02 10.74 19.59
N VAL A 300 -15.76 10.58 19.19
CA VAL A 300 -15.42 10.36 17.76
C VAL A 300 -16.06 9.05 17.28
N GLU A 301 -16.72 9.15 16.14
CA GLU A 301 -17.37 8.02 15.45
C GLU A 301 -16.46 7.49 14.34
N ASN A 302 -15.86 8.37 13.53
CA ASN A 302 -15.03 7.93 12.40
C ASN A 302 -14.05 9.02 11.92
N VAL A 303 -13.05 8.59 11.14
CA VAL A 303 -12.03 9.45 10.51
C VAL A 303 -11.80 8.97 9.09
N VAL A 304 -11.66 9.91 8.15
CA VAL A 304 -11.30 9.61 6.76
C VAL A 304 -10.19 10.52 6.29
N LEU A 305 -9.19 9.97 5.62
CA LEU A 305 -8.28 10.72 4.77
C LEU A 305 -8.91 10.84 3.38
N THR A 306 -9.20 12.07 2.98
CA THR A 306 -10.02 12.34 1.79
C THR A 306 -9.26 12.06 0.51
N GLU A 307 -9.99 11.59 -0.51
CA GLU A 307 -9.43 11.27 -1.83
C GLU A 307 -8.83 12.50 -2.52
N GLY A 308 -9.52 13.64 -2.46
CA GLY A 308 -9.01 14.92 -2.97
C GLY A 308 -7.73 15.38 -2.26
N GLY A 309 -7.57 15.02 -0.98
CA GLY A 309 -6.32 15.20 -0.23
C GLY A 309 -5.26 14.14 -0.50
N CYS A 310 -5.35 13.39 -1.61
CA CYS A 310 -4.49 12.26 -1.95
C CYS A 310 -4.50 11.12 -0.92
N CYS A 311 -5.59 10.98 -0.16
CA CYS A 311 -5.71 10.07 0.98
C CYS A 311 -4.59 10.28 2.03
N TRP A 312 -4.02 11.50 2.12
CA TRP A 312 -2.82 11.73 2.93
C TRP A 312 -2.83 13.10 3.60
N LEU A 313 -3.10 14.16 2.83
CA LEU A 313 -2.91 15.53 3.29
C LEU A 313 -4.12 16.12 4.00
N HIS A 314 -5.34 15.64 3.72
CA HIS A 314 -6.58 16.20 4.27
C HIS A 314 -7.40 15.11 4.97
N ALA A 315 -7.87 15.40 6.19
CA ALA A 315 -8.75 14.52 6.95
C ALA A 315 -10.12 15.15 7.23
N VAL A 316 -11.12 14.29 7.44
CA VAL A 316 -12.40 14.66 8.04
C VAL A 316 -12.64 13.75 9.23
N VAL A 317 -13.09 14.32 10.34
CA VAL A 317 -13.34 13.63 11.61
C VAL A 317 -14.82 13.82 11.97
N SER A 318 -15.55 12.74 12.14
CA SER A 318 -16.95 12.76 12.60
C SER A 318 -17.01 12.60 14.12
N ILE A 319 -17.67 13.53 14.81
CA ILE A 319 -17.81 13.51 16.27
C ILE A 319 -19.26 13.73 16.70
N ASN A 320 -19.69 13.06 17.76
CA ASN A 320 -20.91 13.41 18.48
C ASN A 320 -20.56 14.49 19.53
N LYS A 321 -20.62 15.76 19.11
CA LYS A 321 -20.22 16.93 19.92
C LYS A 321 -20.99 16.99 21.23
N GLN A 322 -20.28 17.04 22.36
CA GLN A 322 -20.88 17.17 23.70
C GLN A 322 -20.71 18.58 24.27
N THR A 323 -19.58 19.23 23.99
CA THR A 323 -19.26 20.57 24.49
C THR A 323 -18.61 21.43 23.41
N GLU A 324 -18.77 22.75 23.53
CA GLU A 324 -18.05 23.69 22.68
C GLU A 324 -16.53 23.54 22.85
N GLY A 325 -15.82 23.40 21.74
CA GLY A 325 -14.37 23.14 21.71
C GLY A 325 -13.98 21.72 21.29
N ASP A 326 -14.90 20.74 21.36
CA ASP A 326 -14.61 19.36 20.96
C ASP A 326 -14.05 19.26 19.53
N GLY A 327 -14.63 20.02 18.58
CA GLY A 327 -14.14 20.07 17.20
C GLY A 327 -12.68 20.55 17.09
N LYS A 328 -12.27 21.54 17.90
CA LYS A 328 -10.88 22.03 17.92
C LYS A 328 -9.94 21.00 18.56
N ASN A 329 -10.37 20.33 19.62
CA ASN A 329 -9.60 19.25 20.25
C ASN A 329 -9.40 18.08 19.28
N ALA A 330 -10.44 17.67 18.56
CA ALA A 330 -10.38 16.63 17.55
C ALA A 330 -9.40 17.02 16.41
N ILE A 331 -9.51 18.24 15.88
CA ILE A 331 -8.60 18.74 14.84
C ILE A 331 -7.14 18.75 15.30
N MET A 332 -6.86 19.26 16.51
CA MET A 332 -5.50 19.30 17.04
C MET A 332 -4.91 17.91 17.26
N ALA A 333 -5.73 16.97 17.76
CA ALA A 333 -5.33 15.58 17.93
C ALA A 333 -5.02 14.92 16.58
N ALA A 334 -5.84 15.15 15.56
CA ALA A 334 -5.63 14.63 14.22
C ALA A 334 -4.35 15.17 13.56
N LEU A 335 -4.14 16.50 13.62
CA LEU A 335 -2.93 17.15 13.10
C LEU A 335 -1.66 16.64 13.80
N SER A 336 -1.73 16.37 15.11
CA SER A 336 -0.60 15.82 15.86
C SER A 336 -0.34 14.35 15.53
N ALA A 337 -1.38 13.60 15.15
CA ALA A 337 -1.28 12.18 14.87
C ALA A 337 -0.62 11.87 13.52
N HIS A 338 -0.92 12.65 12.48
CA HIS A 338 -0.37 12.44 11.13
C HIS A 338 0.55 13.61 10.71
N PRO A 339 1.88 13.42 10.71
CA PRO A 339 2.83 14.53 10.49
C PRO A 339 2.77 15.20 9.11
N SER A 340 2.10 14.62 8.12
CA SER A 340 1.91 15.21 6.79
C SER A 340 0.52 15.82 6.61
N LEU A 341 -0.34 15.76 7.64
CA LEU A 341 -1.68 16.32 7.57
C LEU A 341 -1.60 17.85 7.49
N LYS A 342 -2.19 18.42 6.42
CA LYS A 342 -2.23 19.86 6.16
C LYS A 342 -3.56 20.49 6.52
N HIS A 343 -4.64 19.72 6.46
CA HIS A 343 -6.00 20.21 6.68
C HIS A 343 -6.85 19.15 7.37
N CYS A 344 -7.71 19.58 8.29
CA CYS A 344 -8.63 18.69 8.99
C CYS A 344 -9.96 19.42 9.23
N VAL A 345 -11.06 18.75 8.94
CA VAL A 345 -12.42 19.23 9.18
C VAL A 345 -13.07 18.35 10.24
N ALA A 346 -13.64 18.94 11.29
CA ALA A 346 -14.50 18.23 12.21
C ALA A 346 -15.97 18.47 11.82
N VAL A 347 -16.75 17.39 11.72
CA VAL A 347 -18.18 17.43 11.38
C VAL A 347 -19.00 16.66 12.43
N ASP A 348 -20.29 16.95 12.48
CA ASP A 348 -21.24 16.19 13.29
C ASP A 348 -21.52 14.81 12.67
N THR A 349 -22.18 13.92 13.41
CA THR A 349 -22.48 12.54 12.98
C THR A 349 -23.55 12.41 11.90
N ASP A 350 -24.24 13.51 11.57
CA ASP A 350 -25.23 13.57 10.49
C ASP A 350 -24.61 13.87 9.11
N VAL A 351 -23.30 14.07 9.04
CA VAL A 351 -22.54 14.28 7.80
C VAL A 351 -21.83 13.00 7.41
N ASN A 352 -22.09 12.53 6.18
CA ASN A 352 -21.37 11.41 5.60
C ASN A 352 -19.94 11.83 5.20
N ILE A 353 -18.95 11.45 6.01
CA ILE A 353 -17.55 11.83 5.76
C ILE A 353 -16.96 11.18 4.49
N PHE A 354 -17.57 10.11 3.97
CA PHE A 354 -17.13 9.45 2.75
C PHE A 354 -17.67 10.13 1.49
N ASP A 355 -18.59 11.10 1.63
CA ASP A 355 -19.11 11.92 0.54
C ASP A 355 -18.50 13.33 0.60
N ALA A 356 -17.70 13.66 -0.42
CA ALA A 356 -17.04 14.95 -0.50
C ALA A 356 -18.03 16.12 -0.63
N GLU A 357 -19.19 15.91 -1.27
CA GLU A 357 -20.21 16.95 -1.45
C GLU A 357 -20.93 17.24 -0.11
N ASP A 358 -21.19 16.21 0.69
CA ASP A 358 -21.83 16.37 2.01
C ASP A 358 -20.88 17.09 3.00
N VAL A 359 -19.59 16.75 2.96
CA VAL A 359 -18.56 17.47 3.73
C VAL A 359 -18.46 18.94 3.28
N GLU A 360 -18.43 19.20 1.97
CA GLU A 360 -18.41 20.57 1.45
C GLU A 360 -19.65 21.36 1.88
N TYR A 361 -20.84 20.75 1.82
CA TYR A 361 -22.09 21.35 2.28
C TYR A 361 -22.05 21.69 3.77
N ALA A 362 -21.50 20.80 4.61
CA ALA A 362 -21.31 21.06 6.03
C ALA A 362 -20.37 22.25 6.27
N ILE A 363 -19.26 22.36 5.51
CA ILE A 363 -18.37 23.52 5.57
C ILE A 363 -19.13 24.79 5.19
N ALA A 364 -19.84 24.78 4.06
CA ALA A 364 -20.52 25.96 3.52
C ALA A 364 -21.61 26.50 4.46
N THR A 365 -22.31 25.63 5.19
CA THR A 365 -23.47 26.00 6.00
C THR A 365 -23.20 26.13 7.49
N ARG A 366 -22.13 25.49 8.00
CA ARG A 366 -21.84 25.42 9.45
C ARG A 366 -20.55 26.13 9.88
N VAL A 367 -19.73 26.62 8.95
CA VAL A 367 -18.46 27.31 9.27
C VAL A 367 -18.58 28.83 9.12
N LYS A 368 -18.12 29.56 10.14
CA LYS A 368 -17.82 30.99 10.08
C LYS A 368 -16.32 31.23 10.12
N GLY A 369 -15.77 31.84 9.08
CA GLY A 369 -14.31 31.93 8.87
C GLY A 369 -13.53 32.65 9.98
N ASP A 370 -14.14 33.62 10.66
CA ASP A 370 -13.54 34.39 11.75
C ASP A 370 -13.56 33.69 13.11
N ARG A 371 -14.30 32.58 13.24
CA ARG A 371 -14.53 31.87 14.51
C ARG A 371 -14.09 30.41 14.48
N ASP A 372 -14.38 29.74 13.37
CA ASP A 372 -14.37 28.29 13.26
C ASP A 372 -13.10 27.78 12.54
N ILE A 373 -12.33 28.67 11.88
CA ILE A 373 -11.04 28.34 11.26
C ILE A 373 -9.90 28.57 12.26
N MET A 374 -9.00 27.59 12.35
CA MET A 374 -7.78 27.64 13.15
C MET A 374 -6.58 27.36 12.26
N ILE A 375 -5.53 28.18 12.38
CA ILE A 375 -4.29 28.05 11.59
C ILE A 375 -3.12 27.89 12.56
N VAL A 376 -2.32 26.84 12.34
CA VAL A 376 -1.09 26.59 13.10
C VAL A 376 0.11 26.78 12.15
N PRO A 377 0.81 27.93 12.20
CA PRO A 377 1.92 28.20 11.30
C PRO A 377 3.19 27.43 11.69
N ASN A 378 4.09 27.23 10.72
CA ASN A 378 5.42 26.62 10.90
C ASN A 378 5.40 25.17 11.43
N VAL A 379 4.34 24.42 11.12
CA VAL A 379 4.29 22.97 11.33
C VAL A 379 5.02 22.29 10.18
N ARG A 380 5.79 21.24 10.50
CA ARG A 380 6.43 20.38 9.50
C ARG A 380 5.35 19.62 8.72
N GLY A 381 5.34 19.69 7.39
CA GLY A 381 4.39 18.95 6.53
C GLY A 381 4.52 19.28 5.04
#